data_AF-A0AA35V0A3-F1
#
_entry.id   AF-A0AA35V0A3-F1
#
_cell.length_a   1.000
_cell.length_b   1.000
_cell.length_c   1.000
_cell.angle_alpha   90.00
_cell.angle_beta   90.00
_cell.angle_gamma   90.00
#
_symmetry.space_group_name_H-M   'P 1'
#
loop_
_entity.id
_entity.type
_entity.pdbx_description
1 polymer ?
#
loop_
_entity_poly.entity_id
_entity_poly.type
_entity_poly.pdbx_seq_one_letter_code
_entity_poly.pdbx_strand_id
1 'polypeptide(L)'
;MPDFKPDFNLDPKLEKDSFLSDVFDEIQIRTINDSRYIWFILVPAIPQLKEWHDLPPALEAKLLHLTRNLSQFLSQTLHTDKINIAALGNIVSQFHLHIIARHKGDASWPNPVWGDGIATALEKDEFHARQKLISDFHKYLSNVNA
;
A
#
# COMPACT_ATOMS: atom_id res chain seq x y z
N MET A 1 15.90 -7.96 9.16
CA MET A 1 14.91 -6.89 8.89
C MET A 1 15.63 -5.81 8.11
N PRO A 2 15.01 -5.16 7.13
CA PRO A 2 15.67 -4.10 6.38
C PRO A 2 16.13 -2.96 7.31
N ASP A 3 17.29 -2.39 7.03
CA ASP A 3 17.91 -1.32 7.81
C ASP A 3 17.18 0.01 7.57
N PHE A 4 16.05 0.19 8.25
CA PHE A 4 15.39 1.49 8.29
C PHE A 4 16.24 2.52 9.06
N LYS A 5 16.01 3.82 8.80
CA LYS A 5 16.65 4.88 9.58
C LYS A 5 16.37 4.65 11.08
N PRO A 6 17.38 4.82 11.97
CA PRO A 6 17.34 4.37 13.36
C PRO A 6 16.18 4.93 14.21
N ASP A 7 15.53 6.01 13.76
CA ASP A 7 14.42 6.66 14.46
C ASP A 7 13.04 6.47 13.80
N PHE A 8 12.93 5.65 12.76
CA PHE A 8 11.64 5.37 12.13
C PHE A 8 10.83 4.39 12.99
N ASN A 9 9.64 4.83 13.41
CA ASN A 9 8.64 4.00 14.06
C ASN A 9 7.34 4.09 13.27
N LEU A 10 6.73 2.95 12.94
CA LEU A 10 5.41 2.97 12.32
C LEU A 10 4.38 3.47 13.34
N ASP A 11 3.45 4.31 12.88
CA ASP A 11 2.33 4.76 13.68
C ASP A 11 1.55 3.56 14.25
N PRO A 12 1.21 3.54 15.55
CA PRO A 12 0.52 2.41 16.19
C PRO A 12 -0.81 2.04 15.53
N LYS A 13 -1.51 3.01 14.93
CA LYS A 13 -2.76 2.75 14.21
C LYS A 13 -2.49 2.06 12.88
N LEU A 14 -1.45 2.46 12.14
CA LEU A 14 -1.04 1.74 10.93
C LEU A 14 -0.54 0.33 11.26
N GLU A 15 0.22 0.16 12.36
CA GLU A 15 0.68 -1.17 12.80
C GLU A 15 -0.49 -2.08 13.17
N LYS A 16 -1.50 -1.54 13.86
CA LYS A 16 -2.71 -2.30 14.22
C LYS A 16 -3.58 -2.65 13.01
N ASP A 17 -3.77 -1.70 12.11
CA ASP A 17 -4.75 -1.80 11.02
C ASP A 17 -4.12 -2.37 9.72
N SER A 18 -2.83 -2.73 9.72
CA SER A 18 -2.15 -3.29 8.56
C SER A 18 -1.01 -4.25 8.88
N PHE A 19 -0.77 -5.20 7.98
CA PHE A 19 0.27 -6.21 8.08
C PHE A 19 1.38 -5.97 7.05
N LEU A 20 2.64 -6.05 7.47
CA LEU A 20 3.78 -5.91 6.57
C LEU A 20 3.78 -7.04 5.53
N SER A 21 3.75 -6.69 4.24
CA SER A 21 3.78 -7.66 3.14
C SER A 21 5.18 -7.80 2.56
N ASP A 22 5.86 -6.68 2.31
CA ASP A 22 7.25 -6.65 1.87
C ASP A 22 7.85 -5.24 2.08
N VAL A 23 9.13 -5.08 1.76
CA VAL A 23 9.85 -3.80 1.79
C VAL A 23 10.61 -3.61 0.48
N PHE A 24 10.42 -2.45 -0.14
CA PHE A 24 11.13 -2.04 -1.34
C PHE A 24 12.03 -0.83 -1.01
N ASP A 25 13.34 -1.04 -1.00
CA ASP A 25 14.32 -0.11 -0.43
C ASP A 25 13.93 0.32 1.00
N GLU A 26 13.57 1.58 1.17
CA GLU A 26 13.13 2.21 2.41
C GLU A 26 11.62 2.44 2.44
N ILE A 27 10.82 1.73 1.63
CA ILE A 27 9.35 1.85 1.57
C ILE A 27 8.71 0.53 1.97
N GLN A 28 7.92 0.54 3.05
CA GLN A 28 7.12 -0.62 3.42
C GLN A 28 5.91 -0.74 2.51
N ILE A 29 5.64 -1.96 2.03
CA ILE A 29 4.38 -2.33 1.39
C ILE A 29 3.58 -3.11 2.41
N ARG A 30 2.46 -2.54 2.87
CA ARG A 30 1.62 -3.15 3.91
C ARG A 30 0.23 -3.42 3.36
N THR A 31 -0.34 -4.53 3.80
CA THR A 31 -1.72 -4.93 3.50
C THR A 31 -2.64 -4.36 4.59
N ILE A 32 -3.66 -3.59 4.23
CA ILE A 32 -4.69 -3.16 5.18
C ILE A 32 -5.53 -4.37 5.61
N ASN A 33 -5.84 -4.45 6.91
CA ASN A 33 -6.67 -5.49 7.52
C ASN A 33 -8.17 -5.27 7.25
N ASP A 34 -8.51 -5.21 5.96
CA ASP A 34 -9.88 -5.16 5.46
C ASP A 34 -9.98 -6.09 4.25
N SER A 35 -10.70 -7.21 4.40
CA SER A 35 -10.88 -8.23 3.37
C SER A 35 -11.84 -7.78 2.26
N ARG A 36 -12.64 -6.73 2.50
CA ARG A 36 -13.59 -6.19 1.52
C ARG A 36 -12.92 -5.68 0.24
N TYR A 37 -11.64 -5.32 0.30
CA TYR A 37 -10.86 -4.81 -0.83
C TYR A 37 -9.45 -5.37 -0.83
N ILE A 38 -8.84 -5.56 -2.01
CA ILE A 38 -7.38 -5.71 -2.09
C ILE A 38 -6.76 -4.31 -1.94
N TRP A 39 -6.28 -4.03 -0.73
CA TRP A 39 -5.84 -2.71 -0.31
C TRP A 39 -4.45 -2.74 0.31
N PHE A 40 -3.52 -2.04 -0.35
CA PHE A 40 -2.18 -1.82 0.14
C PHE A 40 -1.96 -0.36 0.55
N ILE A 41 -1.02 -0.16 1.48
CA ILE A 41 -0.42 1.15 1.76
C ILE A 41 1.09 1.08 1.55
N LEU A 42 1.64 2.14 0.96
CA LEU A 42 3.07 2.37 0.88
C LEU A 42 3.47 3.33 1.99
N VAL A 43 4.42 2.95 2.85
CA VAL A 43 4.89 3.76 3.97
C VAL A 43 6.40 3.95 3.84
N PRO A 44 6.87 5.10 3.31
CA PRO A 44 8.27 5.48 3.34
C PRO A 44 8.79 5.55 4.77
N ALA A 45 9.89 4.85 5.07
CA ALA A 45 10.50 4.74 6.38
C ALA A 45 11.35 5.99 6.72
N ILE A 46 10.73 7.17 6.63
CA ILE A 46 11.31 8.45 7.04
C ILE A 46 10.65 8.92 8.34
N PRO A 47 11.43 9.18 9.41
CA PRO A 47 10.89 9.74 10.64
C PRO A 47 10.16 11.07 10.39
N GLN A 48 8.98 11.22 11.00
CA GLN A 48 8.19 12.47 11.00
C GLN A 48 7.68 12.95 9.62
N LEU A 49 7.82 12.17 8.55
CA LEU A 49 7.25 12.48 7.24
C LEU A 49 5.72 12.49 7.31
N LYS A 50 5.08 13.56 6.80
CA LYS A 50 3.62 13.72 6.80
C LYS A 50 3.02 13.89 5.42
N GLU A 51 3.68 14.68 4.57
CA GLU A 51 3.13 15.05 3.28
C GLU A 51 3.99 14.56 2.12
N TRP A 52 3.37 14.41 0.94
CA TRP A 52 4.09 14.03 -0.28
C TRP A 52 5.18 15.05 -0.64
N HIS A 53 4.89 16.35 -0.50
CA HIS A 53 5.84 17.41 -0.85
C HIS A 53 7.03 17.54 0.10
N ASP A 54 7.01 16.84 1.25
CA ASP A 54 8.13 16.75 2.19
C ASP A 54 9.12 15.62 1.81
N LEU A 55 8.79 14.80 0.81
CA LEU A 55 9.65 13.70 0.37
C LEU A 55 10.96 14.23 -0.23
N PRO A 56 12.11 13.65 0.14
CA PRO A 56 13.35 13.89 -0.59
C PRO A 56 13.17 13.49 -2.08
N PRO A 57 13.68 14.27 -3.05
CA PRO A 57 13.43 14.02 -4.47
C PRO A 57 13.79 12.60 -4.95
N ALA A 58 14.86 12.01 -4.42
CA ALA A 58 15.25 10.64 -4.75
C ALA A 58 14.22 9.61 -4.26
N LEU A 59 13.65 9.82 -3.07
CA LEU A 59 12.63 8.92 -2.52
C LEU A 59 11.26 9.15 -3.16
N GLU A 60 10.92 10.39 -3.51
CA GLU A 60 9.74 10.69 -4.31
C GLU A 60 9.76 9.92 -5.64
N ALA A 61 10.89 9.94 -6.36
CA ALA A 61 11.05 9.21 -7.61
C ALA A 61 10.86 7.69 -7.42
N LYS A 62 11.43 7.12 -6.36
CA LYS A 62 11.24 5.70 -5.99
C LYS A 62 9.78 5.39 -5.67
N LEU A 63 9.13 6.21 -4.84
CA LEU A 63 7.73 6.04 -4.45
C LEU A 63 6.80 6.12 -5.66
N LEU A 64 7.03 7.10 -6.56
CA LEU A 64 6.26 7.24 -7.79
C LEU A 64 6.43 6.03 -8.72
N HIS A 65 7.66 5.57 -8.91
CA HIS A 65 7.96 4.38 -9.71
C HIS A 65 7.27 3.13 -9.12
N LEU A 66 7.38 2.92 -7.81
CA LEU A 66 6.76 1.81 -7.11
C LEU A 66 5.23 1.87 -7.22
N THR A 67 4.63 3.05 -6.96
CA THR A 67 3.19 3.30 -7.04
C THR A 67 2.65 2.99 -8.43
N ARG A 68 3.31 3.50 -9.48
CA ARG A 68 2.91 3.28 -10.87
C ARG A 68 2.92 1.79 -11.22
N ASN A 69 4.03 1.11 -10.95
CA ASN A 69 4.20 -0.28 -11.37
C ASN A 69 3.33 -1.23 -10.56
N LEU A 70 3.17 -1.02 -9.24
CA LEU A 70 2.27 -1.83 -8.43
C LEU A 70 0.82 -1.65 -8.89
N SER A 71 0.39 -0.41 -9.17
CA SER A 71 -0.95 -0.14 -9.68
C SER A 71 -1.21 -0.85 -11.02
N GLN A 72 -0.26 -0.79 -11.94
CA GLN A 72 -0.35 -1.48 -13.24
C GLN A 72 -0.41 -2.99 -13.05
N PHE A 73 0.49 -3.55 -12.24
CA PHE A 73 0.53 -4.98 -11.95
C PHE A 73 -0.78 -5.49 -11.33
N LEU A 74 -1.32 -4.78 -10.33
CA LEU A 74 -2.59 -5.13 -9.71
C LEU A 74 -3.75 -5.06 -10.70
N SER A 75 -3.80 -4.01 -11.53
CA SER A 75 -4.83 -3.87 -12.55
C SER A 75 -4.81 -5.01 -13.56
N GLN A 76 -3.63 -5.41 -14.03
CA GLN A 76 -3.48 -6.51 -14.99
C GLN A 76 -3.74 -7.87 -14.36
N THR A 77 -3.23 -8.13 -13.15
CA THR A 77 -3.28 -9.44 -12.49
C THR A 77 -4.66 -9.75 -11.91
N LEU A 78 -5.34 -8.73 -11.39
CA LEU A 78 -6.66 -8.87 -10.75
C LEU A 78 -7.81 -8.43 -11.66
N HIS A 79 -7.52 -8.06 -12.91
CA HIS A 79 -8.49 -7.57 -13.89
C HIS A 79 -9.42 -6.51 -13.30
N THR A 80 -8.86 -5.51 -12.61
CA THR A 80 -9.64 -4.51 -11.89
C THR A 80 -10.35 -3.56 -12.84
N ASP A 81 -11.53 -3.08 -12.46
CA ASP A 81 -12.21 -1.99 -13.18
C ASP A 81 -11.46 -0.66 -12.98
N LYS A 82 -10.88 -0.44 -11.80
CA LYS A 82 -10.15 0.80 -11.47
C LYS A 82 -9.14 0.58 -10.36
N ILE A 83 -8.06 1.36 -10.38
CA ILE A 83 -7.20 1.58 -9.20
C ILE A 83 -7.54 2.93 -8.57
N ASN A 84 -7.69 2.96 -7.24
CA ASN A 84 -7.74 4.19 -6.45
C ASN A 84 -6.41 4.39 -5.74
N ILE A 85 -5.87 5.60 -5.83
CA ILE A 85 -4.61 6.01 -5.20
C ILE A 85 -4.87 7.31 -4.45
N ALA A 86 -4.48 7.38 -3.19
CA ALA A 86 -4.63 8.61 -2.39
C ALA A 86 -3.60 8.66 -1.25
N ALA A 87 -3.05 9.85 -1.00
CA ALA A 87 -2.44 10.21 0.26
C ALA A 87 -3.46 11.10 0.99
N LEU A 88 -3.96 10.61 2.12
CA LEU A 88 -4.89 11.35 2.99
C LEU A 88 -4.14 11.74 4.27
N GLY A 89 -4.47 11.12 5.41
CA GLY A 89 -3.72 11.33 6.65
C GLY A 89 -4.37 12.25 7.69
N ASN A 90 -5.66 12.58 7.53
CA ASN A 90 -6.39 13.41 8.51
C ASN A 90 -6.46 12.80 9.92
N ILE A 91 -6.44 11.45 10.03
CA ILE A 91 -6.46 10.72 11.31
C ILE A 91 -5.05 10.30 11.72
N VAL A 92 -4.29 9.72 10.78
CA VAL A 92 -2.89 9.32 11.00
C VAL A 92 -1.99 10.22 10.19
N SER A 93 -1.23 11.08 10.89
CA SER A 93 -0.38 12.08 10.23
C SER A 93 0.87 11.50 9.57
N GLN A 94 1.33 10.31 9.98
CA GLN A 94 2.46 9.67 9.32
C GLN A 94 2.12 9.38 7.86
N PHE A 95 2.94 9.85 6.94
CA PHE A 95 2.69 9.72 5.51
C PHE A 95 2.51 8.25 5.10
N HIS A 96 1.41 7.97 4.40
CA HIS A 96 1.14 6.68 3.80
C HIS A 96 0.30 6.87 2.54
N LEU A 97 0.62 6.11 1.50
CA LEU A 97 -0.07 6.17 0.22
C LEU A 97 -0.94 4.94 0.03
N HIS A 98 -2.25 5.11 -0.10
CA HIS A 98 -3.17 4.01 -0.38
C HIS A 98 -3.12 3.63 -1.86
N ILE A 99 -3.15 2.32 -2.14
CA ILE A 99 -3.36 1.73 -3.46
C ILE A 99 -4.42 0.63 -3.32
N ILE A 100 -5.56 0.82 -3.97
CA ILE A 100 -6.73 -0.05 -3.81
C ILE A 100 -7.18 -0.54 -5.18
N ALA A 101 -7.29 -1.86 -5.33
CA ALA A 101 -7.93 -2.50 -6.48
C ALA A 101 -9.46 -2.46 -6.30
N ARG A 102 -10.15 -1.82 -7.25
CA ARG A 102 -11.60 -1.62 -7.23
C ARG A 102 -12.28 -2.41 -8.34
N HIS A 103 -13.48 -2.91 -8.04
CA HIS A 103 -14.31 -3.66 -8.97
C HIS A 103 -15.74 -3.13 -8.90
N LYS A 104 -16.45 -3.13 -10.03
CA LYS A 104 -17.88 -2.85 -10.04
C LYS A 104 -18.58 -3.91 -9.18
N GLY A 105 -19.35 -3.45 -8.19
CA GLY A 105 -20.03 -4.31 -7.23
C GLY A 105 -19.18 -4.66 -5.99
N ASP A 106 -17.98 -4.08 -5.84
CA ASP A 106 -17.31 -4.08 -4.54
C ASP A 106 -18.16 -3.32 -3.50
N ALA A 107 -17.88 -3.55 -2.21
CA ALA A 107 -18.73 -3.11 -1.11
C ALA A 107 -18.97 -1.59 -1.05
N SER A 108 -18.14 -0.77 -1.71
CA SER A 108 -18.29 0.69 -1.75
C SER A 108 -18.53 1.24 -3.16
N TRP A 109 -18.57 0.44 -4.22
CA TRP A 109 -18.68 0.97 -5.59
C TRP A 109 -20.00 1.74 -5.82
N PRO A 110 -19.99 2.96 -6.41
CA PRO A 110 -18.85 3.72 -6.98
C PRO A 110 -18.19 4.72 -6.02
N ASN A 111 -18.57 4.70 -4.74
CA ASN A 111 -18.07 5.60 -3.71
C ASN A 111 -16.62 5.28 -3.30
N PRO A 112 -15.93 6.22 -2.63
CA PRO A 112 -14.65 5.96 -1.98
C PRO A 112 -14.79 4.93 -0.85
N VAL A 113 -13.75 4.12 -0.62
CA VAL A 113 -13.76 3.08 0.43
C VAL A 113 -13.62 3.65 1.84
N TRP A 114 -13.07 4.85 1.98
CA TRP A 114 -12.76 5.46 3.28
C TRP A 114 -14.04 5.90 3.98
N GLY A 115 -14.27 5.36 5.18
CA GLY A 115 -15.42 5.70 6.02
C GLY A 115 -16.74 5.04 5.60
N ASP A 116 -16.71 4.12 4.63
CA ASP A 116 -17.88 3.39 4.17
C ASP A 116 -17.90 1.95 4.73
N GLY A 117 -18.95 1.62 5.49
CA GLY A 117 -19.12 0.33 6.15
C GLY A 117 -18.11 0.02 7.28
N ILE A 118 -18.06 -1.24 7.67
CA ILE A 118 -17.19 -1.76 8.75
C ILE A 118 -16.14 -2.69 8.12
N ALA A 119 -14.87 -2.50 8.48
CA ALA A 119 -13.79 -3.37 8.03
C ALA A 119 -14.03 -4.81 8.45
N THR A 120 -13.82 -5.75 7.53
CA THR A 120 -13.84 -7.18 7.82
C THR A 120 -12.40 -7.66 7.93
N ALA A 121 -12.04 -8.31 9.04
CA ALA A 121 -10.67 -8.75 9.25
C ALA A 121 -10.24 -9.75 8.15
N LEU A 122 -8.97 -9.72 7.80
CA LEU A 122 -8.36 -10.70 6.93
C LEU A 122 -8.23 -12.03 7.63
N GLU A 123 -8.66 -13.08 6.94
CA GLU A 123 -8.26 -14.43 7.27
C GLU A 123 -6.79 -14.66 6.92
N LYS A 124 -6.16 -15.61 7.60
CA LYS A 124 -4.72 -15.90 7.43
C LYS A 124 -4.36 -16.22 5.97
N ASP A 125 -5.21 -16.98 5.29
CA ASP A 125 -4.98 -17.38 3.90
C ASP A 125 -5.15 -16.20 2.93
N GLU A 126 -6.05 -15.25 3.23
CA GLU A 126 -6.19 -14.02 2.45
C GLU A 126 -4.95 -13.14 2.60
N PHE A 127 -4.42 -13.01 3.82
CA PHE A 127 -3.16 -12.29 4.03
C PHE A 127 -2.00 -12.96 3.29
N HIS A 128 -1.85 -14.29 3.37
CA HIS A 128 -0.81 -15.01 2.62
C HIS A 128 -0.95 -14.82 1.10
N ALA A 129 -2.18 -14.81 0.57
CA ALA A 129 -2.42 -14.55 -0.84
C ALA A 129 -1.97 -13.13 -1.24
N ARG A 130 -2.21 -12.13 -0.38
CA ARG A 130 -1.72 -10.76 -0.58
C ARG A 130 -0.20 -10.65 -0.48
N GLN A 131 0.44 -11.37 0.44
CA GLN A 131 1.91 -11.47 0.49
C GLN A 131 2.47 -12.10 -0.78
N LYS A 132 1.85 -13.18 -1.26
CA LYS A 132 2.24 -13.82 -2.53
C LYS A 132 2.10 -12.85 -3.70
N LEU A 133 1.03 -12.06 -3.74
CA LEU A 133 0.82 -11.06 -4.78
C LEU A 133 1.94 -10.02 -4.81
N ILE A 134 2.40 -9.55 -3.65
CA ILE A 134 3.55 -8.63 -3.56
C ILE A 134 4.87 -9.33 -3.93
N SER A 135 5.06 -10.59 -3.56
CA SER A 135 6.22 -11.38 -4.00
C SER A 135 6.28 -11.56 -5.53
N ASP A 136 5.13 -11.80 -6.17
CA ASP A 136 5.04 -11.89 -7.62
C ASP A 136 5.24 -10.53 -8.29
N PHE A 137 4.78 -9.44 -7.66
CA PHE A 137 5.09 -8.08 -8.09
C PHE A 137 6.60 -7.79 -8.07
N HIS A 138 7.34 -8.24 -7.05
CA HIS A 138 8.80 -8.09 -7.02
C HIS A 138 9.48 -8.73 -8.23
N LYS A 139 9.05 -9.92 -8.64
CA LYS A 139 9.55 -10.58 -9.86
C LYS A 139 9.18 -9.79 -11.12
N TYR A 140 7.95 -9.29 -11.19
CA TYR A 140 7.50 -8.43 -12.28
C TYR A 140 8.38 -7.18 -12.42
N LEU A 141 8.67 -6.51 -11.31
CA LEU A 141 9.46 -5.28 -11.30
C LEU A 141 10.91 -5.50 -11.73
N SER A 142 11.51 -6.64 -11.37
CA SER A 142 12.85 -7.03 -11.85
C SER A 142 12.89 -7.20 -13.38
N ASN A 143 11.80 -7.66 -14.01
CA ASN A 143 11.73 -7.84 -15.45
C ASN A 143 11.47 -6.54 -16.21
N VAL A 144 10.79 -5.57 -15.59
CA VAL A 144 10.53 -4.24 -16.19
C VAL A 144 11.75 -3.33 -16.13
N ASN A 145 12.64 -3.57 -15.16
CA ASN A 145 13.89 -2.82 -14.98
C ASN A 145 15.12 -3.50 -15.60
N ALA A 146 14.93 -4.64 -16.30
CA ALA A 146 15.95 -5.32 -17.10
C ALA A 146 15.93 -4.80 -18.55
#